data_AF-A0A1H6MKT5-F1
#
_entry.id   AF-A0A1H6MKT5-F1
#
_cell.length_a   1.000
_cell.length_b   1.000
_cell.length_c   1.000
_cell.angle_alpha   90.00
_cell.angle_beta   90.00
_cell.angle_gamma   90.00
#
_symmetry.space_group_name_H-M   'P 1'
#
loop_
_entity.id
_entity.type
_entity.pdbx_description
1 polymer ?
#
loop_
_entity_poly.entity_id
_entity_poly.type
_entity_poly.pdbx_seq_one_letter_code
_entity_poly.pdbx_strand_id
1 'polypeptide(L)'
;MNASLRQSGRLGRLTTDLGPDVLALLRFEGSDHLNDLFDYRVEALATRGDLDFDALIGTHATVEIETRYGGQSFDGIVTQARWAGVGENGHRYELTLRPWFWLASRRRNQRIFHDKTVVQILQELLSDYARLGDPAVEFQLSQAYPTLEYTVQYRESDLDFARR
;
A
#
# COMPACT_ATOMS: atom_id res chain seq x y z
N MET A 1 -1.44 -13.32 -32.50
CA MET A 1 -0.54 -14.21 -31.72
C MET A 1 -0.31 -13.54 -30.38
N ASN A 2 -1.10 -13.87 -29.35
CA ASN A 2 -0.93 -13.26 -28.03
C ASN A 2 0.17 -14.02 -27.29
N ALA A 3 1.38 -13.45 -27.26
CA ALA A 3 2.46 -13.98 -26.44
C ALA A 3 2.04 -13.97 -24.97
N SER A 4 2.32 -15.05 -24.26
CA SER A 4 2.11 -15.15 -22.81
C SER A 4 3.07 -14.18 -22.12
N LEU A 5 2.55 -13.24 -21.32
CA LEU A 5 3.31 -12.22 -20.59
C LEU A 5 3.98 -12.79 -19.33
N ARG A 6 4.76 -13.87 -19.48
CA ARG A 6 5.42 -14.53 -18.35
C ARG A 6 6.45 -13.62 -17.70
N GLN A 7 6.45 -13.62 -16.37
CA GLN A 7 7.41 -12.82 -15.59
C GLN A 7 8.61 -13.62 -15.06
N SER A 8 8.62 -14.95 -15.24
CA SER A 8 9.72 -15.82 -14.83
C SER A 8 11.05 -15.44 -15.51
N GLY A 9 12.10 -15.24 -14.72
CA GLY A 9 13.43 -14.87 -15.23
C GLY A 9 13.59 -13.39 -15.61
N ARG A 10 12.60 -12.54 -15.31
CA ARG A 10 12.71 -11.08 -15.46
C ARG A 10 13.33 -10.47 -14.20
N LEU A 11 14.08 -9.39 -14.39
CA LEU A 11 14.63 -8.57 -13.31
C LEU A 11 13.56 -7.96 -12.40
N GLY A 12 12.35 -7.75 -12.92
CA GLY A 12 11.25 -7.16 -12.17
C GLY A 12 9.96 -7.96 -12.37
N ARG A 13 9.22 -8.18 -11.29
CA ARG A 13 7.96 -8.94 -11.27
C ARG A 13 6.89 -8.17 -10.50
N LEU A 14 5.65 -8.27 -10.95
CA LEU A 14 4.46 -7.78 -10.26
C LEU A 14 3.60 -8.97 -9.85
N THR A 15 3.27 -9.03 -8.56
CA THR A 15 2.33 -9.99 -7.98
C THR A 15 1.08 -9.25 -7.51
N THR A 16 -0.10 -9.80 -7.81
CA THR A 16 -1.42 -9.24 -7.42
C THR A 16 -2.39 -10.38 -7.14
N ASP A 17 -3.49 -10.08 -6.45
CA ASP A 17 -4.56 -11.04 -6.15
C ASP A 17 -5.33 -11.55 -7.39
N LEU A 18 -5.15 -10.92 -8.55
CA LEU A 18 -5.71 -11.40 -9.82
C LEU A 18 -5.03 -12.69 -10.32
N GLY A 19 -3.92 -13.09 -9.72
CA GLY A 19 -3.18 -14.29 -10.05
C GLY A 19 -1.91 -14.05 -10.90
N PRO A 20 -1.13 -15.10 -11.12
CA PRO A 20 0.18 -15.00 -11.76
C PRO A 20 0.05 -14.62 -13.25
N ASP A 21 0.98 -13.78 -13.71
CA ASP A 21 1.11 -13.35 -15.12
C ASP A 21 -0.14 -12.70 -15.75
N VAL A 22 -1.14 -12.31 -14.95
CA VAL A 22 -2.30 -11.52 -15.42
C VAL A 22 -1.88 -10.09 -15.71
N LEU A 23 -1.09 -9.50 -14.80
CA LEU A 23 -0.46 -8.21 -14.97
C LEU A 23 1.06 -8.37 -14.94
N ALA A 24 1.70 -8.09 -16.07
CA ALA A 24 3.14 -8.13 -16.20
C ALA A 24 3.75 -6.74 -16.00
N LEU A 25 4.73 -6.63 -15.10
CA LEU A 25 5.40 -5.36 -14.80
C LEU A 25 6.02 -4.76 -16.07
N LEU A 26 5.78 -3.47 -16.31
CA LEU A 26 6.38 -2.70 -17.40
C LEU A 26 7.28 -1.59 -16.85
N ARG A 27 6.79 -0.83 -15.87
CA ARG A 27 7.52 0.26 -15.22
C ARG A 27 7.16 0.31 -13.75
N PHE A 28 8.15 0.64 -12.93
CA PHE A 28 7.98 0.93 -11.52
C PHE A 28 8.68 2.26 -11.22
N GLU A 29 7.96 3.19 -10.61
CA GLU A 29 8.49 4.44 -10.11
C GLU A 29 7.82 4.78 -8.79
N GLY A 30 8.49 5.53 -7.93
CA GLY A 30 7.91 5.86 -6.63
C GLY A 30 8.82 6.71 -5.77
N SER A 31 8.23 7.23 -4.70
CA SER A 31 8.92 8.01 -3.67
C SER A 31 8.65 7.42 -2.29
N ASP A 32 9.66 7.43 -1.44
CA ASP A 32 9.61 6.97 -0.06
C ASP A 32 10.27 8.02 0.85
N HIS A 33 9.73 8.18 2.05
CA HIS A 33 10.11 9.23 2.99
C HIS A 33 10.06 8.67 4.42
N LEU A 34 11.00 9.09 5.27
CA LEU A 34 11.08 8.56 6.64
C LEU A 34 9.81 8.79 7.48
N ASN A 35 9.15 9.95 7.30
CA ASN A 35 7.98 10.37 8.08
C ASN A 35 6.79 10.76 7.18
N ASP A 36 6.73 10.20 5.97
CA ASP A 36 5.58 10.34 5.08
C ASP A 36 5.24 9.02 4.43
N LEU A 37 4.06 8.96 3.82
CA LEU A 37 3.63 7.78 3.11
C LEU A 37 4.40 7.66 1.79
N PHE A 38 4.78 6.43 1.44
CA PHE A 38 5.25 6.17 0.10
C PHE A 38 4.10 6.26 -0.91
N ASP A 39 4.44 6.56 -2.15
CA ASP A 39 3.54 6.53 -3.30
C ASP A 39 4.27 5.88 -4.46
N TYR A 40 3.80 4.69 -4.85
CA TYR A 40 4.40 3.92 -5.93
C TYR A 40 3.44 3.83 -7.11
N ARG A 41 3.95 4.15 -8.30
CA ARG A 41 3.23 4.00 -9.56
C ARG A 41 3.81 2.82 -10.34
N VAL A 42 2.90 1.92 -10.72
CA VAL A 42 3.20 0.71 -11.47
C VAL A 42 2.51 0.80 -12.81
N GLU A 43 3.26 0.72 -13.91
CA GLU A 43 2.70 0.41 -15.22
C GLU A 43 2.81 -1.09 -15.45
N ALA A 44 1.72 -1.71 -15.90
CA ALA A 44 1.65 -3.13 -16.20
C ALA A 44 0.97 -3.39 -17.55
N LEU A 45 1.26 -4.55 -18.12
CA LEU A 45 0.63 -5.06 -19.34
C LEU A 45 -0.24 -6.27 -19.00
N ALA A 46 -1.42 -6.34 -19.60
CA ALA A 46 -2.22 -7.57 -19.65
C ALA A 46 -2.53 -7.95 -21.10
N THR A 47 -2.76 -9.23 -21.34
CA THR A 47 -3.26 -9.71 -22.64
C THR A 47 -4.73 -9.34 -22.88
N ARG A 48 -5.45 -8.97 -21.80
CA ARG A 48 -6.90 -8.72 -21.80
C ARG A 48 -7.22 -7.26 -21.47
N GLY A 49 -8.30 -6.74 -22.05
CA GLY A 49 -8.83 -5.39 -21.79
C GLY A 49 -9.92 -5.32 -20.72
N ASP A 50 -10.31 -6.46 -20.15
CA ASP A 50 -11.44 -6.66 -19.24
C ASP A 50 -10.98 -6.99 -17.81
N LEU A 51 -9.91 -6.33 -17.34
CA LEU A 51 -9.38 -6.58 -16.00
C LEU A 51 -10.43 -6.27 -14.92
N ASP A 52 -10.59 -7.17 -13.96
CA ASP A 52 -11.48 -6.98 -12.82
C ASP A 52 -10.84 -6.01 -11.81
N PHE A 53 -11.25 -4.75 -11.87
CA PHE A 53 -10.75 -3.73 -10.93
C PHE A 53 -11.32 -3.91 -9.52
N ASP A 54 -12.52 -4.46 -9.37
CA ASP A 54 -13.15 -4.63 -8.06
C ASP A 54 -12.44 -5.73 -7.25
N ALA A 55 -11.94 -6.75 -7.94
CA ALA A 55 -11.09 -7.78 -7.33
C ALA A 55 -9.66 -7.30 -7.00
N LEU A 56 -9.21 -6.16 -7.57
CA LEU A 56 -7.85 -5.65 -7.40
C LEU A 56 -7.76 -4.48 -6.41
N ILE A 57 -8.74 -3.58 -6.39
CA ILE A 57 -8.71 -2.40 -5.52
C ILE A 57 -8.79 -2.84 -4.06
N GLY A 58 -7.92 -2.28 -3.22
CA GLY A 58 -7.87 -2.56 -1.79
C GLY A 58 -7.14 -3.85 -1.42
N THR A 59 -6.63 -4.61 -2.39
CA THR A 59 -5.76 -5.77 -2.15
C THR A 59 -4.29 -5.35 -2.15
N HIS A 60 -3.42 -6.27 -1.73
CA HIS A 60 -1.98 -6.09 -1.89
C HIS A 60 -1.54 -6.28 -3.34
N ALA A 61 -0.52 -5.53 -3.72
CA ALA A 61 0.30 -5.81 -4.87
C ALA A 61 1.76 -5.60 -4.49
N THR A 62 2.60 -6.51 -4.96
CA THR A 62 4.03 -6.50 -4.63
C THR A 62 4.84 -6.42 -5.91
N VAL A 63 5.73 -5.44 -5.98
CA VAL A 63 6.77 -5.36 -7.02
C VAL A 63 8.06 -5.92 -6.45
N GLU A 64 8.60 -6.96 -7.08
CA GLU A 64 9.90 -7.52 -6.75
C GLU A 64 10.93 -7.08 -7.81
N ILE A 65 12.08 -6.58 -7.37
CA ILE A 65 13.19 -6.19 -8.25
C ILE A 65 14.44 -6.95 -7.82
N GLU A 66 15.04 -7.69 -8.74
CA GLU A 66 16.33 -8.35 -8.55
C GLU A 66 17.46 -7.34 -8.64
N THR A 67 18.22 -7.23 -7.56
CA THR A 67 19.43 -6.39 -7.49
C THR A 67 20.66 -7.27 -7.29
N ARG A 68 21.85 -6.69 -7.48
CA ARG A 68 23.12 -7.38 -7.18
C ARG A 68 23.28 -7.80 -5.71
N TYR A 69 22.46 -7.25 -4.82
CA TYR A 69 22.49 -7.52 -3.37
C TYR A 69 21.36 -8.44 -2.90
N GLY A 70 20.55 -8.96 -3.84
CA GLY A 70 19.35 -9.75 -3.55
C GLY A 70 18.09 -9.11 -4.14
N GLY A 71 16.97 -9.81 -4.02
CA GLY A 71 15.66 -9.28 -4.37
C GLY A 71 15.19 -8.23 -3.36
N GLN A 72 14.68 -7.10 -3.85
CA GLN A 72 14.00 -6.09 -3.04
C GLN A 72 12.51 -6.11 -3.39
N SER A 73 11.67 -6.15 -2.37
CA SER A 73 10.21 -6.17 -2.52
C SER A 73 9.62 -4.84 -2.09
N PHE A 74 8.71 -4.32 -2.91
CA PHE A 74 7.94 -3.10 -2.68
C PHE A 74 6.47 -3.50 -2.64
N ASP A 75 5.94 -3.64 -1.44
CA ASP A 75 4.56 -4.03 -1.20
C ASP A 75 3.69 -2.82 -0.86
N GLY A 76 2.44 -2.81 -1.33
CA GLY A 76 1.45 -1.84 -0.92
C GLY A 76 0.04 -2.21 -1.33
N ILE A 77 -0.92 -1.45 -0.83
CA ILE A 77 -2.33 -1.59 -1.19
C ILE A 77 -2.60 -0.89 -2.52
N VAL A 78 -3.28 -1.56 -3.44
CA VAL A 78 -3.76 -0.93 -4.67
C VAL A 78 -4.87 0.06 -4.34
N THR A 79 -4.55 1.35 -4.35
CA THR A 79 -5.49 2.43 -4.03
C THR A 79 -6.14 3.04 -5.26
N GLN A 80 -5.51 2.91 -6.41
CA GLN A 80 -6.02 3.34 -7.70
C GLN A 80 -5.59 2.34 -8.77
N ALA A 81 -6.48 2.06 -9.71
CA ALA A 81 -6.21 1.26 -10.88
C ALA A 81 -6.90 1.92 -12.08
N ARG A 82 -6.23 2.00 -13.22
CA ARG A 82 -6.81 2.52 -14.45
C ARG A 82 -6.36 1.74 -15.67
N TRP A 83 -7.24 1.63 -16.65
CA TRP A 83 -6.86 1.23 -18.00
C TRP A 83 -6.26 2.43 -18.74
N ALA A 84 -5.06 2.26 -19.30
CA ALA A 84 -4.30 3.29 -20.00
C ALA A 84 -4.35 3.14 -21.52
N GLY A 85 -5.17 2.22 -22.04
CA GLY A 85 -5.36 2.00 -23.47
C GLY A 85 -4.68 0.75 -24.01
N VAL A 86 -4.75 0.58 -25.32
CA VAL A 86 -4.06 -0.49 -26.06
C VAL A 86 -2.64 -0.02 -26.39
N GLY A 87 -1.64 -0.85 -26.09
CA GLY A 87 -0.26 -0.69 -26.54
C GLY A 87 0.14 -1.77 -27.53
N GLU A 88 1.37 -1.69 -28.04
CA GLU A 88 1.89 -2.63 -29.05
C GLU A 88 1.86 -4.10 -28.59
N ASN A 89 1.99 -4.35 -27.29
CA ASN A 89 2.13 -5.69 -26.70
C ASN A 89 0.97 -6.09 -25.76
N GLY A 90 -0.18 -5.42 -25.85
CA GLY A 90 -1.36 -5.72 -25.03
C GLY A 90 -2.03 -4.48 -24.45
N HIS A 91 -2.85 -4.66 -23.42
CA HIS A 91 -3.55 -3.59 -22.73
C HIS A 91 -2.68 -3.04 -21.59
N ARG A 92 -2.50 -1.73 -21.56
CA ARG A 92 -1.73 -1.05 -20.51
C ARG A 92 -2.64 -0.72 -19.33
N TYR A 93 -2.14 -0.95 -18.13
CA TYR A 93 -2.79 -0.58 -16.88
C TYR A 93 -1.81 0.20 -16.01
N GLU A 94 -2.35 1.11 -15.22
CA GLU A 94 -1.58 1.80 -14.20
C GLU A 94 -2.20 1.60 -12.84
N LEU A 95 -1.37 1.23 -11.88
CA LEU A 95 -1.73 1.05 -10.48
C LEU A 95 -0.99 2.07 -9.62
N THR A 96 -1.65 2.51 -8.55
CA THR A 96 -1.01 3.28 -7.49
C THR A 96 -1.03 2.49 -6.20
N LEU A 97 0.15 2.12 -5.73
CA LEU A 97 0.35 1.40 -4.47
C LEU A 97 0.72 2.39 -3.38
N ARG A 98 0.07 2.27 -2.23
CA ARG A 98 0.30 3.10 -1.04
C ARG A 98 0.34 2.19 0.19
N PRO A 99 1.00 2.61 1.29
CA PRO A 99 0.99 1.81 2.51
C PRO A 99 -0.44 1.64 3.01
N TRP A 100 -0.71 0.58 3.76
CA TRP A 100 -2.01 0.40 4.43
C TRP A 100 -2.39 1.65 5.26
N PHE A 101 -1.40 2.34 5.84
CA PHE A 101 -1.59 3.53 6.66
C PHE A 101 -2.22 4.69 5.88
N TRP A 102 -2.13 4.70 4.54
CA TRP A 102 -2.89 5.64 3.72
C TRP A 102 -4.41 5.48 3.88
N LEU A 103 -4.90 4.26 4.13
CA LEU A 103 -6.34 4.01 4.33
C LEU A 103 -6.87 4.72 5.59
N ALA A 104 -6.01 4.98 6.59
CA ALA A 104 -6.34 5.78 7.76
C ALA A 104 -6.68 7.25 7.41
N SER A 105 -6.30 7.73 6.22
CA SER A 105 -6.73 9.04 5.70
C SER A 105 -8.17 9.06 5.18
N ARG A 106 -8.75 7.88 4.88
CA ARG A 106 -10.09 7.76 4.28
C ARG A 106 -11.20 7.74 5.32
N ARG A 107 -10.87 7.45 6.58
CA ARG A 107 -11.80 7.44 7.71
C ARG A 107 -11.63 8.71 8.54
N ARG A 108 -12.73 9.39 8.85
CA ARG A 108 -12.78 10.50 9.81
C ARG A 108 -13.60 10.09 11.02
N ASN A 109 -13.10 10.42 12.22
CA ASN A 109 -13.71 10.01 13.48
C ASN A 109 -13.79 11.16 14.49
N GLN A 110 -14.53 10.91 15.56
CA GLN A 110 -14.53 11.70 16.79
C GLN A 110 -14.36 10.74 17.97
N ARG A 111 -13.20 10.76 18.63
CA ARG A 111 -12.86 9.84 19.73
C ARG A 111 -12.21 10.61 20.87
N ILE A 112 -12.47 10.15 22.09
CA ILE A 112 -11.86 10.68 23.30
C ILE A 112 -10.96 9.59 23.88
N PHE A 113 -9.73 9.95 24.20
CA PHE A 113 -8.76 9.12 24.89
C PHE A 113 -8.44 9.78 26.24
N HIS A 114 -8.75 9.08 27.32
CA HIS A 114 -8.48 9.51 28.70
C HIS A 114 -7.39 8.65 29.32
N ASP A 115 -6.54 9.26 30.14
CA ASP A 115 -5.50 8.60 30.94
C ASP A 115 -4.67 7.57 30.15
N LYS A 116 -4.23 7.96 28.94
CA LYS A 116 -3.45 7.09 28.03
C LYS A 116 -2.17 7.79 27.57
N THR A 117 -1.11 7.01 27.36
CA THR A 117 0.09 7.48 26.65
C THR A 117 -0.17 7.58 25.15
N VAL A 118 0.62 8.39 24.44
CA VAL A 118 0.52 8.48 22.96
C VAL A 118 0.68 7.11 22.28
N VAL A 119 1.49 6.22 22.85
CA VAL A 119 1.70 4.86 22.33
C VAL A 119 0.43 4.04 22.47
N GLN A 120 -0.24 4.09 23.62
CA GLN A 120 -1.50 3.39 23.84
C GLN A 120 -2.62 3.94 22.94
N ILE A 121 -2.65 5.26 22.72
CA ILE A 121 -3.59 5.91 21.81
C ILE A 121 -3.36 5.40 20.38
N LEU A 122 -2.11 5.38 19.89
CA LEU A 122 -1.79 4.89 18.55
C LEU A 122 -2.06 3.39 18.39
N GLN A 123 -1.77 2.57 19.40
CA GLN A 123 -2.12 1.14 19.39
C GLN A 123 -3.63 0.94 19.26
N GLU A 124 -4.43 1.67 20.03
CA GLU A 124 -5.88 1.58 19.95
C GLU A 124 -6.42 2.09 18.61
N LEU A 125 -5.90 3.23 18.13
CA LEU A 125 -6.29 3.84 16.87
C LEU A 125 -5.99 2.91 15.68
N LEU A 126 -4.81 2.30 15.66
CA LEU A 126 -4.33 1.48 14.54
C LEU A 126 -4.81 0.02 14.60
N SER A 127 -5.42 -0.40 15.71
CA SER A 127 -5.91 -1.78 15.88
C SER A 127 -6.94 -2.19 14.82
N ASP A 128 -7.79 -1.26 14.36
CA ASP A 128 -8.78 -1.48 13.30
C ASP A 128 -8.13 -1.85 11.94
N TYR A 129 -6.84 -1.53 11.77
CA TYR A 129 -6.07 -1.73 10.54
C TYR A 129 -5.10 -2.91 10.64
N ALA A 130 -5.04 -3.60 11.79
CA ALA A 130 -4.04 -4.65 12.05
C ALA A 130 -4.03 -5.79 11.04
N ARG A 131 -5.15 -6.06 10.36
CA ARG A 131 -5.28 -7.10 9.32
C ARG A 131 -4.69 -6.72 7.95
N LEU A 132 -4.24 -5.48 7.77
CA LEU A 132 -3.72 -4.96 6.50
C LEU A 132 -2.20 -5.06 6.39
N GLY A 133 -1.54 -5.70 7.36
CA GLY A 133 -0.13 -6.04 7.35
C GLY A 133 0.17 -7.06 8.44
N ASP A 134 1.29 -7.76 8.34
CA ASP A 134 1.69 -8.82 9.29
C ASP A 134 3.17 -8.68 9.69
N PRO A 135 3.49 -7.93 10.76
CA PRO A 135 2.62 -7.01 11.49
C PRO A 135 2.38 -5.71 10.71
N ALA A 136 1.22 -5.07 10.90
CA ALA A 136 0.92 -3.78 10.28
C ALA A 136 1.77 -2.63 10.87
N VAL A 137 2.03 -2.65 12.18
CA VAL A 137 2.81 -1.62 12.89
C VAL A 137 3.68 -2.25 13.98
N GLU A 138 4.92 -1.79 14.10
CA GLU A 138 5.83 -2.15 15.17
C GLU A 138 6.23 -0.92 15.97
N PHE A 139 6.16 -1.03 17.30
CA PHE A 139 6.56 0.05 18.22
C PHE A 139 7.95 -0.25 18.79
N GLN A 140 8.99 0.28 18.14
CA GLN A 140 10.39 0.16 18.59
C GLN A 140 10.86 1.48 19.22
N LEU A 141 10.50 1.69 20.49
CA LEU A 141 10.68 2.96 21.19
C LEU A 141 11.76 2.85 22.28
N SER A 142 12.57 3.89 22.45
CA SER A 142 13.66 3.92 23.43
C SER A 142 13.29 4.62 24.75
N GLN A 143 12.17 5.33 24.80
CA GLN A 143 11.72 6.12 25.93
C GLN A 143 10.30 5.77 26.34
N ALA A 144 9.98 6.00 27.61
CA ALA A 144 8.62 6.01 28.10
C ALA A 144 7.96 7.36 27.77
N TYR A 145 6.68 7.32 27.41
CA TYR A 145 5.90 8.51 27.10
C TYR A 145 4.95 8.83 28.25
N PRO A 146 4.72 10.12 28.57
CA PRO A 146 3.84 10.50 29.66
C PRO A 146 2.39 10.10 29.37
N THR A 147 1.64 9.84 30.43
CA THR A 147 0.19 9.70 30.36
C THR A 147 -0.45 11.06 30.10
N LEU A 148 -1.33 11.12 29.11
CA LEU A 148 -2.14 12.29 28.81
C LEU A 148 -3.51 12.12 29.47
N GLU A 149 -3.91 13.11 30.27
CA GLU A 149 -5.20 13.12 30.97
C GLU A 149 -6.38 13.11 29.97
N TYR A 150 -6.28 13.93 28.92
CA TYR A 150 -7.35 14.10 27.94
C TYR A 150 -6.81 14.40 26.54
N THR A 151 -7.10 13.53 25.58
CA THR A 151 -6.76 13.72 24.17
C THR A 151 -7.97 13.43 23.31
N VAL A 152 -8.24 14.30 22.33
CA VAL A 152 -9.41 14.17 21.44
C VAL A 152 -8.95 14.11 20.00
N GLN A 153 -9.47 13.14 19.26
CA GLN A 153 -9.53 13.16 17.80
C GLN A 153 -10.83 13.87 17.41
N TYR A 154 -10.76 15.03 16.76
CA TYR A 154 -11.96 15.84 16.48
C TYR A 154 -12.12 16.16 14.99
N ARG A 155 -13.01 15.41 14.32
CA ARG A 155 -13.39 15.64 12.90
C ARG A 155 -12.22 15.56 11.91
N GLU A 156 -11.14 14.92 12.32
CA GLU A 156 -9.93 14.67 11.54
C GLU A 156 -9.84 13.18 11.17
N SER A 157 -8.94 12.83 10.24
CA SER A 157 -8.72 11.44 9.88
C SER A 157 -7.89 10.70 10.92
N ASP A 158 -7.90 9.36 10.89
CA ASP A 158 -7.03 8.57 11.77
C ASP A 158 -5.55 8.83 11.43
N LEU A 159 -5.23 9.04 10.14
CA LEU A 159 -3.89 9.44 9.70
C LEU A 159 -3.49 10.81 10.26
N ASP A 160 -4.34 11.82 10.08
CA ASP A 160 -4.02 13.20 10.52
C ASP A 160 -3.82 13.25 12.04
N PHE A 161 -4.68 12.55 12.78
CA PHE A 161 -4.58 12.46 14.24
C PHE A 161 -3.29 11.77 14.70
N ALA A 162 -2.86 10.72 14.00
CA ALA A 162 -1.63 10.00 14.32
C ALA A 162 -0.34 10.79 14.00
N ARG A 163 -0.39 11.70 13.02
CA ARG A 163 0.76 12.53 12.60
C ARG A 163 0.92 13.83 13.38
N ARG A 164 -0.04 14.18 14.24
CA ARG A 164 -0.09 15.46 14.97
C ARG A 164 0.88 15.53 16.15
#